data_AF-A0ABD0PYJ0-F1
#
_entry.id   AF-A0ABD0PYJ0-F1
#
_cell.length_a   1.000
_cell.length_b   1.000
_cell.length_c   1.000
_cell.angle_alpha   90.00
_cell.angle_beta   90.00
_cell.angle_gamma   90.00
#
_symmetry.space_group_name_H-M   'P 1'
#
loop_
_entity.id
_entity.type
_entity.pdbx_description
1 polymer ?
#
loop_
_entity_poly.entity_id
_entity_poly.type
_entity_poly.pdbx_seq_one_letter_code
_entity_poly.pdbx_strand_id
1 'polypeptide(L)' 'FRGQKDVHLDKNYFLSHAQKARSETFINLREVSTRFKLPPGEYLIVPSTFEPHKNGDFCVRVFSEKQSEM' A
#
# COMPACT_ATOMS: atom_id res chain seq x y z
N PHE A 1 -0.07 9.70 -11.43
CA PHE A 1 -1.39 9.87 -10.77
C PHE A 1 -1.43 11.01 -9.76
N ARG A 2 -0.38 11.84 -9.61
CA ARG A 2 -0.36 12.86 -8.56
C ARG A 2 -1.57 13.79 -8.64
N GLY A 3 -2.17 14.10 -7.49
CA GLY A 3 -3.34 14.97 -7.38
C GLY A 3 -4.66 14.34 -7.81
N GLN A 4 -4.72 13.03 -8.04
CA GLN A 4 -5.94 12.31 -8.42
C GLN A 4 -6.33 11.29 -7.34
N LYS A 5 -7.58 11.34 -6.86
CA LYS A 5 -8.09 10.46 -5.80
C LYS A 5 -8.68 9.14 -6.32
N ASP A 6 -9.36 9.17 -7.47
CA ASP A 6 -9.99 8.00 -8.08
C ASP A 6 -9.13 7.48 -9.25
N VAL A 7 -8.06 6.77 -8.92
CA VAL A 7 -7.13 6.24 -9.93
C VAL A 7 -7.04 4.73 -9.85
N HIS A 8 -7.14 4.10 -11.01
CA HIS A 8 -6.76 2.72 -11.22
C HIS A 8 -5.55 2.67 -12.16
N LEU A 9 -4.41 2.20 -11.64
CA LEU A 9 -3.18 2.09 -12.41
C LEU A 9 -3.08 0.73 -13.08
N ASP A 10 -2.60 0.71 -14.31
CA ASP A 10 -2.43 -0.52 -15.06
C ASP A 10 -1.18 -1.31 -14.65
N LYS A 11 -1.02 -2.50 -15.24
CA LYS A 11 0.15 -3.36 -15.02
C LYS A 11 1.48 -2.66 -15.35
N ASN A 12 1.51 -1.83 -16.40
CA ASN A 12 2.73 -1.19 -16.87
C ASN A 12 3.29 -0.20 -15.84
N TYR A 13 2.41 0.45 -15.08
CA TYR A 13 2.82 1.29 -13.97
C TYR A 13 3.67 0.50 -12.95
N PHE A 14 3.20 -0.65 -12.50
CA PHE A 14 3.89 -1.48 -11.49
C PHE A 14 5.16 -2.16 -12.02
N LEU A 15 5.24 -2.43 -13.34
CA LEU A 15 6.47 -2.94 -13.96
C LEU A 15 7.58 -1.88 -14.06
N SER A 16 7.21 -0.60 -14.16
CA SER A 16 8.13 0.52 -14.35
C SER A 16 8.45 1.29 -13.06
N HIS A 17 7.67 1.11 -11.99
CA HIS A 17 7.82 1.82 -10.73
C HIS A 17 8.09 0.85 -9.58
N ALA A 18 9.32 0.90 -9.04
CA ALA A 18 9.67 0.15 -7.84
C ALA A 18 8.93 0.67 -6.61
N GLN A 19 8.57 -0.25 -5.71
CA GLN A 19 7.97 0.08 -4.41
C GLN A 19 8.90 0.96 -3.56
N LYS A 20 8.31 1.92 -2.84
CA LYS A 20 9.04 2.80 -1.91
C LYS A 20 9.12 2.24 -0.49
N ALA A 21 8.14 1.43 -0.12
CA ALA A 21 8.05 0.69 1.13
C ALA A 21 7.20 -0.56 0.89
N ARG A 22 7.39 -1.58 1.73
CA ARG A 22 6.59 -2.81 1.75
C ARG A 22 6.64 -3.44 3.14
N SER A 23 5.72 -4.35 3.43
CA SER A 23 5.87 -5.26 4.58
C SER A 23 7.12 -6.11 4.41
N GLU A 24 7.76 -6.47 5.52
CA GLU A 24 9.00 -7.28 5.50
C GLU A 24 8.76 -8.67 4.92
N THR A 25 7.67 -9.32 5.35
CA THR A 25 7.26 -10.65 4.92
C THR A 25 5.74 -10.75 4.75
N PHE A 26 5.31 -11.60 3.82
CA PHE A 26 3.94 -12.11 3.80
C PHE A 26 3.85 -13.21 4.85
N ILE A 27 3.00 -13.02 5.84
CA ILE A 27 2.81 -13.97 6.94
C ILE A 27 1.32 -14.22 7.14
N ASN A 28 0.97 -15.46 7.51
CA ASN A 28 -0.40 -15.84 7.82
C ASN A 28 -0.79 -15.41 9.24
N LEU A 29 -0.73 -14.11 9.50
CA LEU A 29 -1.26 -13.48 10.69
C LEU A 29 -2.54 -12.72 10.33
N ARG A 30 -3.42 -12.56 11.33
CA ARG A 30 -4.64 -11.75 11.19
C ARG A 30 -4.35 -10.30 10.76
N GLU A 31 -3.21 -9.77 11.20
CA GLU A 31 -2.78 -8.40 10.90
C GLU A 31 -1.29 -8.39 10.61
N VAL A 32 -0.90 -7.61 9.59
CA VAL A 32 0.48 -7.25 9.30
C VAL A 32 0.58 -5.74 9.41
N SER A 33 1.42 -5.26 10.33
CA SER A 33 1.63 -3.84 10.58
C SER A 33 3.11 -3.52 10.48
N THR A 34 3.44 -2.38 9.88
CA THR A 34 4.83 -1.93 9.72
C THR A 34 4.88 -0.42 9.85
N ARG A 35 5.91 0.08 10.54
CA ARG A 35 6.16 1.51 10.67
C ARG A 35 7.10 1.96 9.56
N PHE A 36 6.70 2.97 8.81
CA PHE A 36 7.52 3.56 7.74
C PHE A 36 7.88 5.01 8.07
N LYS A 37 9.03 5.44 7.55
CA LYS A 37 9.41 6.84 7.46
C LYS A 37 9.68 7.15 5.99
N LEU A 38 8.78 7.91 5.38
CA LEU A 38 8.85 8.28 3.97
C LEU A 38 9.03 9.79 3.84
N PRO A 39 9.69 10.27 2.78
CA PRO A 39 9.64 11.69 2.42
C PRO A 39 8.18 12.16 2.22
N PRO A 40 7.88 13.45 2.38
CA PRO A 40 6.56 13.98 2.03
C PRO A 40 6.21 13.69 0.56
N GLY A 41 4.99 13.23 0.31
CA GLY A 41 4.52 12.92 -1.03
C GLY A 41 3.24 12.09 -1.02
N GLU A 42 2.74 11.82 -2.22
CA GLU A 42 1.59 10.94 -2.45
C GLU A 42 2.05 9.51 -2.71
N TYR A 43 1.46 8.56 -1.99
CA TYR A 43 1.80 7.14 -2.05
C TYR A 43 0.56 6.30 -2.31
N LEU A 44 0.74 5.19 -3.03
CA LEU A 44 -0.29 4.18 -3.24
C LEU A 44 -0.02 3.00 -2.31
N ILE A 45 -1.03 2.59 -1.54
CA ILE A 45 -1.00 1.35 -0.76
C ILE A 45 -1.73 0.27 -1.55
N VAL A 46 -1.04 -0.83 -1.85
CA VAL A 46 -1.63 -2.00 -2.55
C VAL A 46 -1.68 -3.17 -1.57
N PRO A 47 -2.81 -3.42 -0.89
CA PRO A 47 -2.99 -4.61 -0.07
C PRO A 47 -3.24 -5.85 -0.95
N SER A 48 -2.55 -6.95 -0.68
CA SER A 48 -2.75 -8.21 -1.39
C SER A 48 -2.47 -9.43 -0.52
N THR A 49 -2.93 -10.60 -0.97
CA THR A 49 -2.40 -11.89 -0.51
C THR A 49 -1.10 -12.22 -1.25
N PHE A 50 -0.37 -13.22 -0.76
CA PHE A 50 0.86 -13.69 -1.43
C PHE A 50 0.53 -14.37 -2.76
N GLU A 51 -0.37 -15.36 -2.72
CA GLU A 51 -0.86 -16.03 -3.91
C GLU A 51 -2.07 -15.29 -4.49
N PRO A 52 -2.23 -15.27 -5.82
CA PRO A 52 -3.45 -14.76 -6.45
C PRO A 52 -4.65 -15.66 -6.14
N HIS A 53 -5.86 -15.16 -6.44
CA HIS A 53 -7.11 -15.91 -6.36
C HIS A 53 -7.48 -16.42 -4.94
N LYS A 54 -7.09 -15.68 -3.90
CA LYS A 54 -7.56 -15.92 -2.53
C LYS A 54 -8.67 -14.94 -2.19
N ASN A 55 -9.79 -15.46 -1.69
CA ASN A 55 -10.88 -14.65 -1.20
C ASN A 55 -10.62 -14.20 0.23
N GLY A 56 -11.06 -13.00 0.59
CA GLY A 56 -10.99 -12.50 1.95
C GLY A 56 -11.36 -11.03 2.04
N ASP A 57 -11.98 -10.66 3.15
CA ASP A 57 -12.21 -9.27 3.50
C ASP A 57 -11.00 -8.70 4.24
N PHE A 58 -10.73 -7.41 4.07
CA PHE A 58 -9.61 -6.75 4.72
C PHE A 58 -9.95 -5.32 5.12
N CYS A 59 -9.15 -4.77 6.02
CA CYS A 59 -9.21 -3.37 6.41
C CYS A 59 -7.78 -2.81 6.48
N VAL A 60 -7.57 -1.64 5.88
CA VAL A 60 -6.30 -0.91 5.97
C VAL A 60 -6.48 0.25 6.94
N ARG A 61 -5.60 0.35 7.93
CA ARG A 61 -5.54 1.47 8.88
C ARG A 61 -4.22 2.19 8.72
N VAL A 62 -4.28 3.52 8.59
CA VAL A 62 -3.11 4.38 8.48
C VAL A 62 -3.06 5.30 9.69
N PHE A 63 -1.93 5.27 10.39
CA PHE A 63 -1.65 6.16 11.51
C PHE A 63 -0.43 7.00 11.15
N SER A 64 -0.57 8.32 11.18
CA SER A 64 0.51 9.26 10.91
C SER A 64 0.81 10.10 12.15
N GLU A 65 2.09 10.36 12.42
CA GLU A 65 2.51 11.19 13.56
C GLU A 65 2.06 12.65 13.41
N LYS A 66 2.01 13.13 12.17
CA LYS A 66 1.47 14.43 11.79
C LYS A 66 0.20 14.21 10.98
N GLN A 67 -0.69 15.21 10.98
CA GLN A 67 -1.84 15.17 10.08
C GLN A 67 -1.35 15.03 8.64
N SER A 68 -1.79 13.96 7.99
CA SER A 68 -1.68 13.84 6.54
C SER A 68 -2.86 14.59 5.95
N GLU A 69 -2.61 15.46 4.98
CA GLU A 69 -3.69 15.97 4.13
C GLU A 69 -4.18 14.79 3.27
N MET A 70 -5.45 14.40 3.42
CA MET A 70 -6.09 13.37 2.60
C MET A 70 -6.76 13.96 1.37
#